data_AF-A0AAJ7RD71-F1
#
_entry.id   AF-A0AAJ7RD71-F1
#
_cell.length_a   1.000
_cell.length_b   1.000
_cell.length_c   1.000
_cell.angle_alpha   90.00
_cell.angle_beta   90.00
_cell.angle_gamma   90.00
#
_symmetry.space_group_name_H-M   'P 1'
#
loop_
_entity.id
_entity.type
_entity.pdbx_description
1 polymer ?
#
loop_
_entity_poly.entity_id
_entity_poly.type
_entity_poly.pdbx_seq_one_letter_code
_entity_poly.pdbx_strand_id
1 'polypeptide(L)'
;MLVRIFTYLIGGDRSPEIQNMACTNKGFYARITSHEDIKNKVFEYIKILARPMVLYQHDHPIHWTPVYVGGKSSRYDSQMEGQLMTSVTAPILDRRNHTTKTANLLGIVGTDVSVEEIQKLVPPYKLGVNGYSFIVDNNGRVLYHPDLRPLPGNANYEETLKPRYMSVDLSEVELAEYDGPAHPFNNSLLLDLRHDMIDQKEGETVFAVKIHYDNMKRVIIRKHNYFYKSIERTPFSLGLALPEGYGMYELLAEQEIKHSIINVTEYFKGNKWKIHPDWVYCEYNAGSEKWFSTPEERVLHFLTRTGRPGWKWMSLRPKSRSSQHKQASKPDKDSYYCDKTLVQSLVLDALVTDGFDKRGGNGMRKEDNQNPIAILMALLHSYSRKNR
;
A
#
# COMPACT_ATOMS: atom_id res chain seq x y z
N MET A 1 22.99 -36.75 1.09
CA MET A 1 21.75 -37.02 1.84
C MET A 1 20.84 -35.82 1.69
N LEU A 2 19.63 -36.03 1.18
CA LEU A 2 18.64 -34.99 0.89
C LEU A 2 17.73 -34.68 2.10
N VAL A 3 17.71 -35.56 3.11
CA VAL A 3 16.78 -35.49 4.25
C VAL A 3 17.57 -35.29 5.55
N ARG A 4 17.01 -34.49 6.47
CA ARG A 4 17.51 -34.33 7.85
C ARG A 4 16.46 -34.82 8.83
N ILE A 5 16.86 -35.57 9.85
CA ILE A 5 15.95 -36.11 10.86
C ILE A 5 16.17 -35.42 12.20
N PHE A 6 15.13 -34.74 12.69
CA PHE A 6 15.11 -34.09 14.00
C PHE A 6 14.32 -34.97 14.96
N THR A 7 14.90 -35.27 16.11
CA THR A 7 14.26 -36.14 17.11
C THR A 7 14.04 -35.40 18.42
N TYR A 8 12.82 -35.45 18.92
CA TYR A 8 12.41 -34.80 20.16
C TYR A 8 11.90 -35.85 21.13
N LEU A 9 12.62 -36.05 22.23
CA LEU A 9 12.20 -36.96 23.30
C LEU A 9 11.41 -36.17 24.34
N ILE A 10 10.11 -36.45 24.46
CA ILE A 10 9.21 -35.76 25.40
C ILE A 10 9.06 -36.63 26.65
N GLY A 11 9.49 -36.11 27.81
CA GLY A 11 9.53 -36.89 29.05
C GLY A 11 10.47 -38.10 28.98
N GLY A 12 10.39 -38.99 29.98
CA GLY A 12 11.12 -40.27 30.01
C GLY A 12 12.64 -40.18 30.16
N ASP A 13 13.29 -41.35 30.17
CA ASP A 13 14.74 -41.50 30.29
C ASP A 13 15.46 -41.40 28.94
N ARG A 14 16.77 -41.12 28.97
CA ARG A 14 17.60 -40.93 27.78
C ARG A 14 17.57 -42.18 26.89
N SER A 15 17.13 -42.03 25.64
CA SER A 15 17.25 -43.07 24.60
C SER A 15 18.40 -42.75 23.65
N PRO A 16 19.49 -43.54 23.65
CA PRO A 16 20.62 -43.37 22.73
C PRO A 16 20.25 -43.70 21.28
N GLU A 17 19.25 -44.54 21.03
CA GLU A 17 18.80 -44.92 19.69
C GLU A 17 18.23 -43.70 18.94
N ILE A 18 17.38 -42.93 19.62
CA ILE A 18 16.75 -41.72 19.08
C ILE A 18 17.80 -40.63 18.82
N GLN A 19 18.80 -40.53 19.68
CA GLN A 19 19.93 -39.62 19.49
C GLN A 19 20.77 -40.05 18.28
N ASN A 20 21.08 -41.35 18.16
CA ASN A 20 21.87 -41.88 17.06
C ASN A 20 21.17 -41.69 15.69
N MET A 21 19.85 -41.81 15.66
CA MET A 21 19.04 -41.52 14.47
C MET A 21 19.22 -40.08 13.98
N ALA A 22 19.15 -39.08 14.87
CA ALA A 22 19.37 -37.68 14.50
C ALA A 22 20.81 -37.41 14.06
N CYS A 23 21.80 -37.98 14.76
CA CYS A 23 23.22 -37.82 14.44
C CYS A 23 23.56 -38.37 13.05
N THR A 24 23.08 -39.58 12.72
CA THR A 24 23.33 -40.23 11.42
C THR A 24 22.74 -39.42 10.26
N ASN A 25 21.63 -38.73 10.51
CA ASN A 25 20.89 -37.96 9.51
C ASN A 25 21.15 -36.44 9.57
N LYS A 26 22.26 -36.00 10.18
CA LYS A 26 22.67 -34.58 10.24
C LYS A 26 21.57 -33.63 10.77
N GLY A 27 20.70 -34.11 11.64
CA GLY A 27 19.66 -33.30 12.27
C GLY A 27 20.05 -32.85 13.67
N PHE A 28 19.08 -32.82 14.58
CA PHE A 28 19.28 -32.41 15.95
C PHE A 28 18.38 -33.20 16.88
N TYR A 29 18.90 -33.49 18.07
CA TYR A 29 18.22 -34.20 19.13
C TYR A 29 18.01 -33.26 20.31
N ALA A 30 16.78 -33.19 20.81
CA ALA A 30 16.46 -32.46 22.02
C ALA A 30 15.55 -33.26 22.94
N ARG A 31 15.82 -33.21 24.25
CA ARG A 31 14.96 -33.79 25.29
C ARG A 31 14.10 -32.69 25.90
N ILE A 32 12.79 -32.79 25.84
CA ILE A 32 11.82 -31.85 26.38
C ILE A 32 11.26 -32.44 27.68
N THR A 33 11.62 -31.85 28.81
CA THR A 33 11.22 -32.33 30.15
C THR A 33 10.11 -31.48 30.77
N SER A 34 10.09 -30.18 30.46
CA SER A 34 9.09 -29.22 30.95
C SER A 34 8.37 -28.57 29.77
N HIS A 35 7.15 -28.09 30.01
CA HIS A 35 6.39 -27.32 29.02
C HIS A 35 7.10 -26.01 28.63
N GLU A 36 7.84 -25.41 29.56
CA GLU A 36 8.61 -24.18 29.31
C GLU A 36 9.75 -24.39 28.30
N ASP A 37 10.33 -25.59 28.28
CA ASP A 37 11.43 -25.94 27.39
C ASP A 37 11.00 -26.08 25.92
N ILE A 38 9.71 -26.34 25.67
CA ILE A 38 9.19 -26.69 24.33
C ILE A 38 9.60 -25.62 23.33
N LYS A 39 9.32 -24.35 23.62
CA LYS A 39 9.60 -23.25 22.69
C LYS A 39 11.09 -23.17 22.38
N ASN A 40 11.93 -23.12 23.41
CA ASN A 40 13.38 -22.97 23.22
C ASN A 40 13.98 -24.16 22.47
N LYS A 41 13.61 -25.39 22.82
CA LYS A 41 14.18 -26.61 22.21
C LYS A 41 13.67 -26.90 20.81
N VAL A 42 12.41 -26.57 20.51
CA VAL A 42 11.86 -26.73 19.17
C VAL A 42 12.55 -25.75 18.21
N PHE A 43 12.61 -24.45 18.53
CA PHE A 43 13.17 -23.45 17.60
C PHE A 43 14.67 -23.61 17.28
N GLU A 44 15.43 -24.42 18.04
CA GLU A 44 16.84 -24.74 17.72
C GLU A 44 17.03 -25.39 16.34
N TYR A 45 16.01 -26.07 15.78
CA TYR A 45 16.13 -26.67 14.44
C TYR A 45 16.49 -25.62 13.38
N ILE A 46 16.02 -24.36 13.54
CA ILE A 46 16.29 -23.25 12.62
C ILE A 46 17.79 -23.00 12.51
N LYS A 47 18.52 -23.03 13.64
CA LYS A 47 19.98 -22.83 13.65
C LYS A 47 20.69 -23.90 12.85
N ILE A 48 20.20 -25.14 12.87
CA ILE A 48 20.74 -26.27 12.10
C ILE A 48 20.45 -26.10 10.62
N LEU A 49 19.21 -25.74 10.27
CA LEU A 49 18.79 -25.47 8.89
C LEU A 49 19.55 -24.29 8.28
N ALA A 50 19.89 -23.27 9.07
CA ALA A 50 20.65 -22.11 8.64
C ALA A 50 22.15 -22.38 8.40
N ARG A 51 22.72 -23.50 8.87
CA ARG A 51 24.18 -23.77 8.71
C ARG A 51 24.70 -23.69 7.28
N PRO A 52 24.03 -24.23 6.24
CA PRO A 52 24.48 -24.08 4.86
C PRO A 52 24.51 -22.62 4.42
N MET A 53 23.53 -21.81 4.84
CA MET A 53 23.51 -20.37 4.58
C MET A 53 24.70 -19.68 5.24
N VAL A 54 25.00 -19.99 6.50
CA VAL A 54 26.17 -19.45 7.22
C VAL A 54 27.50 -19.83 6.54
N LEU A 55 27.63 -21.07 6.06
CA LEU A 55 28.90 -21.62 5.55
C LEU A 55 29.17 -21.28 4.08
N TYR A 56 28.13 -21.22 3.25
CA TYR A 56 28.28 -21.17 1.79
C TYR A 56 27.67 -19.94 1.13
N GLN A 57 26.80 -19.19 1.80
CA GLN A 57 26.21 -17.99 1.22
C GLN A 57 27.01 -16.75 1.65
N HIS A 58 27.65 -16.12 0.67
CA HIS A 58 28.20 -14.78 0.82
C HIS A 58 27.12 -13.70 0.71
N ASP A 59 26.00 -14.04 0.08
CA ASP A 59 24.86 -13.15 -0.09
C ASP A 59 23.79 -13.42 0.97
N HIS A 60 23.20 -12.34 1.48
CA HIS A 60 22.22 -12.41 2.56
C HIS A 60 20.84 -12.09 1.95
N PRO A 61 19.99 -13.11 1.73
CA PRO A 61 18.72 -12.87 1.08
C PRO A 61 17.84 -11.97 1.94
N ILE A 62 17.24 -10.97 1.29
CA ILE A 62 16.24 -10.11 1.91
C ILE A 62 14.89 -10.80 1.81
N HIS A 63 14.19 -10.90 2.93
CA HIS A 63 12.86 -11.51 3.01
C HIS A 63 11.82 -10.49 3.44
N TRP A 64 10.71 -10.46 2.72
CA TRP A 64 9.53 -9.67 3.06
C TRP A 64 8.53 -10.54 3.81
N THR A 65 8.00 -10.04 4.91
CA THR A 65 6.93 -10.74 5.64
C THR A 65 5.57 -10.45 5.01
N PRO A 66 4.58 -11.34 5.16
CA PRO A 66 3.18 -10.99 4.90
C PRO A 66 2.76 -9.76 5.71
N VAL A 67 1.67 -9.13 5.28
CA VAL A 67 1.07 -7.99 6.00
C VAL A 67 0.65 -8.43 7.39
N TYR A 68 0.89 -7.57 8.37
CA TYR A 68 0.37 -7.73 9.72
C TYR A 68 -0.05 -6.38 10.29
N VAL A 69 -0.88 -6.41 11.33
CA VAL A 69 -1.26 -5.20 12.06
C VAL A 69 -0.15 -4.87 13.06
N GLY A 70 0.42 -3.67 12.96
CA GLY A 70 1.49 -3.19 13.84
C GLY A 70 1.63 -1.68 13.81
N GLY A 71 2.26 -1.12 14.86
CA GLY A 71 2.46 0.32 14.99
C GLY A 71 1.17 1.11 15.26
N LYS A 72 1.31 2.41 15.43
CA LYS A 72 0.18 3.34 15.59
C LYS A 72 -0.11 3.99 14.25
N SER A 73 -1.37 4.01 13.83
CA SER A 73 -1.79 4.77 12.66
C SER A 73 -1.42 6.25 12.81
N SER A 74 -0.84 6.83 11.77
CA SER A 74 -0.58 8.28 11.70
C SER A 74 -1.80 9.06 11.19
N ARG A 75 -2.85 8.36 10.74
CA ARG A 75 -4.08 9.02 10.32
C ARG A 75 -4.77 9.60 11.55
N TYR A 76 -5.32 10.81 11.35
CA TYR A 76 -6.20 11.68 12.12
C TYR A 76 -7.09 11.12 13.26
N ASP A 77 -6.98 9.86 13.62
CA ASP A 77 -7.77 9.27 14.69
C ASP A 77 -7.06 9.38 16.04
N SER A 78 -7.86 9.84 17.01
CA SER A 78 -7.55 9.78 18.45
C SER A 78 -7.57 8.35 18.99
N GLN A 79 -8.09 7.39 18.22
CA GLN A 79 -8.18 6.00 18.59
C GLN A 79 -6.87 5.28 18.24
N MET A 80 -6.37 4.47 19.18
CA MET A 80 -5.21 3.61 18.97
C MET A 80 -5.58 2.47 18.02
N GLU A 81 -5.75 2.78 16.74
CA GLU A 81 -5.93 1.80 15.68
C GLU A 81 -4.57 1.40 15.12
N GLY A 82 -4.36 0.08 15.03
CA GLY A 82 -3.15 -0.49 14.46
C GLY A 82 -3.09 -0.26 12.95
N GLN A 83 -1.88 0.00 12.43
CA GLN A 83 -1.66 0.19 10.99
C GLN A 83 -1.26 -1.13 10.33
N LEU A 84 -1.45 -1.24 9.01
CA LEU A 84 -0.90 -2.36 8.24
C LEU A 84 0.58 -2.14 7.95
N MET A 85 1.40 -3.14 8.29
CA MET A 85 2.85 -3.12 8.16
C MET A 85 3.34 -4.39 7.46
N THR A 86 4.50 -4.30 6.82
CA THR A 86 5.30 -5.44 6.36
C THR A 86 6.76 -5.23 6.79
N SER A 87 7.46 -6.29 7.16
CA SER A 87 8.85 -6.20 7.58
C SER A 87 9.79 -6.69 6.49
N VAL A 88 10.88 -5.95 6.29
CA VAL A 88 12.03 -6.38 5.50
C VAL A 88 13.06 -6.96 6.46
N THR A 89 13.40 -8.23 6.28
CA THR A 89 14.28 -8.96 7.20
C THR A 89 15.52 -9.50 6.48
N ALA A 90 16.64 -9.52 7.20
CA ALA A 90 17.90 -10.09 6.74
C ALA A 90 18.60 -10.85 7.89
N PRO A 91 19.16 -12.03 7.63
CA PRO A 91 19.89 -12.79 8.65
C PRO A 91 21.27 -12.18 8.93
N ILE A 92 21.71 -12.21 10.18
CA ILE A 92 23.06 -11.83 10.60
C ILE A 92 23.84 -13.11 10.90
N LEU A 93 24.89 -13.35 10.10
CA LEU A 93 25.69 -14.57 10.14
C LEU A 93 27.04 -14.32 10.83
N ASP A 94 27.55 -15.32 11.56
CA ASP A 94 28.90 -15.24 12.14
C ASP A 94 29.96 -15.43 11.05
N ARG A 95 30.82 -14.42 10.84
CA ARG A 95 31.84 -14.39 9.77
C ARG A 95 33.26 -14.74 10.25
N ARG A 96 33.42 -15.25 11.48
CA ARG A 96 34.75 -15.61 12.01
C ARG A 96 35.42 -16.70 11.17
N ASN A 97 36.72 -16.55 10.91
CA ASN A 97 37.51 -17.48 10.09
C ASN A 97 37.53 -18.91 10.67
N HIS A 98 37.20 -19.89 9.83
CA HIS A 98 36.88 -21.28 10.20
C HIS A 98 38.10 -22.22 10.25
N THR A 99 38.90 -22.17 11.32
CA THR A 99 39.64 -23.39 11.74
C THR A 99 38.71 -24.38 12.47
N THR A 100 37.56 -23.92 12.97
CA THR A 100 36.49 -24.73 13.57
C THR A 100 35.22 -24.73 12.71
N LYS A 101 34.61 -25.90 12.52
CA LYS A 101 33.34 -26.13 11.80
C LYS A 101 32.11 -25.59 12.54
N THR A 102 32.21 -24.43 13.17
CA THR A 102 31.12 -23.78 13.91
C THR A 102 30.44 -22.77 13.00
N ALA A 103 29.20 -23.07 12.60
CA ALA A 103 28.36 -22.24 11.75
C ALA A 103 27.15 -21.76 12.56
N ASN A 104 27.20 -20.51 13.01
CA ASN A 104 26.18 -19.93 13.89
C ASN A 104 25.43 -18.79 13.20
N LEU A 105 24.09 -18.84 13.28
CA LEU A 105 23.21 -17.70 13.02
C LEU A 105 23.20 -16.83 14.28
N LEU A 106 23.63 -15.57 14.16
CA LEU A 106 23.67 -14.63 15.29
C LEU A 106 22.29 -14.03 15.59
N GLY A 107 21.50 -13.79 14.55
CA GLY A 107 20.16 -13.24 14.68
C GLY A 107 19.56 -12.84 13.33
N ILE A 108 18.45 -12.12 13.39
CA ILE A 108 17.78 -11.54 12.23
C ILE A 108 17.57 -10.06 12.55
N VAL A 109 17.91 -9.19 11.60
CA VAL A 109 17.54 -7.78 11.65
C VAL A 109 16.32 -7.58 10.77
N GLY A 110 15.39 -6.75 11.24
CA GLY A 110 14.18 -6.40 10.52
C GLY A 110 13.93 -4.91 10.59
N THR A 111 13.32 -4.35 9.55
CA THR A 111 12.73 -3.01 9.59
C THR A 111 11.32 -3.05 9.05
N ASP A 112 10.42 -2.38 9.75
CA ASP A 112 9.00 -2.35 9.40
C ASP A 112 8.72 -1.20 8.44
N VAL A 113 7.90 -1.48 7.44
CA VAL A 113 7.44 -0.55 6.41
C VAL A 113 5.93 -0.49 6.48
N SER A 114 5.39 0.72 6.66
CA SER A 114 3.94 0.92 6.60
C SER A 114 3.42 0.71 5.19
N VAL A 115 2.35 -0.07 5.07
CA VAL A 115 1.62 -0.27 3.82
C VAL A 115 1.03 1.06 3.32
N GLU A 116 0.67 1.98 4.22
CA GLU A 116 0.20 3.31 3.84
C GLU A 116 1.28 4.12 3.12
N GLU A 117 2.53 4.04 3.58
CA GLU A 117 3.65 4.72 2.89
C GLU A 117 3.90 4.13 1.49
N ILE A 118 3.64 2.83 1.30
CA ILE A 118 3.68 2.19 -0.02
C ILE A 118 2.51 2.69 -0.88
N GLN A 119 1.29 2.72 -0.35
CA GLN A 119 0.10 3.22 -1.06
C GLN A 119 0.27 4.66 -1.54
N LYS A 120 0.91 5.51 -0.73
CA LYS A 120 1.18 6.91 -1.11
C LYS A 120 2.11 7.05 -2.33
N LEU A 121 2.84 6.01 -2.74
CA LEU A 121 3.65 5.99 -3.96
C LEU A 121 2.80 5.81 -5.22
N VAL A 122 1.59 5.26 -5.09
CA VAL A 122 0.64 5.07 -6.19
C VAL A 122 -0.43 6.15 -6.09
N PRO A 123 -0.35 7.25 -6.86
CA PRO A 123 -1.27 8.38 -6.73
C PRO A 123 -2.70 7.99 -7.15
N PRO A 124 -3.67 7.88 -6.20
CA PRO A 124 -5.00 7.39 -6.52
C PRO A 124 -5.77 8.33 -7.46
N TYR A 125 -5.53 9.64 -7.34
CA TYR A 125 -6.17 10.66 -8.14
C TYR A 125 -5.90 10.52 -9.65
N LYS A 126 -4.82 9.85 -10.05
CA LYS A 126 -4.50 9.59 -11.47
C LYS A 126 -5.23 8.39 -12.06
N LEU A 127 -5.68 7.46 -11.21
CA LEU A 127 -6.40 6.26 -11.64
C LEU A 127 -7.89 6.54 -11.90
N GLY A 128 -8.41 7.66 -11.38
CA GLY A 128 -9.82 8.03 -11.45
C GLY A 128 -10.67 7.35 -10.38
N VAL A 129 -11.97 7.66 -10.36
CA VAL A 129 -12.89 7.29 -9.26
C VAL A 129 -13.06 5.79 -9.09
N ASN A 130 -13.06 5.05 -10.20
CA ASN A 130 -13.29 3.60 -10.21
C ASN A 130 -12.03 2.80 -10.59
N GLY A 131 -10.90 3.48 -10.79
CA GLY A 131 -9.62 2.83 -10.99
C GLY A 131 -8.94 2.62 -9.64
N TYR A 132 -8.28 1.48 -9.47
CA TYR A 132 -7.56 1.19 -8.24
C TYR A 132 -6.27 0.42 -8.53
N SER A 133 -5.41 0.39 -7.53
CA SER A 133 -4.18 -0.38 -7.56
C SER A 133 -4.18 -1.39 -6.43
N PHE A 134 -3.42 -2.45 -6.61
CA PHE A 134 -3.20 -3.47 -5.61
C PHE A 134 -1.82 -4.09 -5.80
N ILE A 135 -1.27 -4.66 -4.73
CA ILE A 135 0.02 -5.34 -4.78
C ILE A 135 -0.15 -6.76 -4.26
N VAL A 136 0.49 -7.71 -4.93
CA VAL A 136 0.45 -9.13 -4.59
C VAL A 136 1.87 -9.66 -4.40
N ASP A 137 2.07 -10.58 -3.46
CA ASP A 137 3.34 -11.29 -3.26
C ASP A 137 3.50 -12.50 -4.21
N ASN A 138 4.66 -13.13 -4.17
CA ASN A 138 4.99 -14.33 -4.94
C ASN A 138 4.20 -15.60 -4.52
N ASN A 139 3.25 -15.50 -3.59
CA ASN A 139 2.34 -16.58 -3.20
C ASN A 139 0.87 -16.27 -3.55
N GLY A 140 0.57 -15.11 -4.15
CA GLY A 140 -0.80 -14.66 -4.44
C GLY A 140 -1.43 -13.84 -3.31
N ARG A 141 -0.72 -13.59 -2.20
CA ARG A 141 -1.24 -12.85 -1.06
C ARG A 141 -1.21 -11.36 -1.32
N VAL A 142 -2.27 -10.68 -0.94
CA VAL A 142 -2.45 -9.25 -1.13
C VAL A 142 -1.66 -8.47 -0.07
N LEU A 143 -0.78 -7.57 -0.52
CA LEU A 143 -0.11 -6.58 0.32
C LEU A 143 -1.05 -5.42 0.64
N TYR A 144 -1.76 -4.91 -0.37
CA TYR A 144 -2.89 -4.01 -0.19
C TYR A 144 -3.86 -4.11 -1.37
N HIS A 145 -5.13 -3.87 -1.08
CA HIS A 145 -6.22 -3.77 -2.04
C HIS A 145 -7.35 -2.93 -1.42
N PRO A 146 -8.16 -2.17 -2.19
CA PRO A 146 -9.27 -1.39 -1.63
C PRO A 146 -10.24 -2.21 -0.76
N ASP A 147 -10.57 -3.42 -1.20
CA ASP A 147 -11.44 -4.35 -0.47
C ASP A 147 -10.69 -5.24 0.55
N LEU A 148 -9.39 -5.03 0.76
CA LEU A 148 -8.66 -5.70 1.85
C LEU A 148 -9.15 -5.13 3.19
N ARG A 149 -9.98 -5.89 3.89
CA ARG A 149 -10.48 -5.49 5.21
C ARG A 149 -9.50 -5.95 6.29
N PRO A 150 -8.83 -5.04 7.01
CA PRO A 150 -8.14 -5.43 8.22
C PRO A 150 -9.17 -6.03 9.19
N LEU A 151 -8.85 -7.18 9.80
CA LEU A 151 -9.78 -7.87 10.69
C LEU A 151 -10.33 -6.89 11.75
N PRO A 152 -11.66 -6.88 12.01
CA PRO A 152 -12.25 -6.06 13.05
C PRO A 152 -11.95 -6.71 14.41
N GLY A 153 -10.72 -6.56 14.88
CA GLY A 153 -10.31 -6.92 16.23
C GLY A 153 -10.60 -5.76 17.18
N ASN A 154 -11.88 -5.48 17.43
CA ASN A 154 -12.43 -4.72 18.56
C ASN A 154 -11.53 -3.63 19.18
N ALA A 155 -11.63 -2.41 18.66
CA ALA A 155 -11.47 -1.10 19.33
C ALA A 155 -10.19 -0.77 20.13
N ASN A 156 -9.31 -1.72 20.46
CA ASN A 156 -8.08 -1.48 21.22
C ASN A 156 -6.95 -2.32 20.62
N TYR A 157 -6.15 -1.73 19.74
CA TYR A 157 -4.85 -2.32 19.40
C TYR A 157 -3.99 -2.34 20.68
N GLU A 158 -3.79 -3.53 21.24
CA GLU A 158 -2.74 -3.75 22.23
C GLU A 158 -1.45 -4.06 21.49
N GLU A 159 -0.42 -3.23 21.71
CA GLU A 159 0.93 -3.39 21.17
C GLU A 159 1.52 -4.72 21.65
N THR A 160 1.18 -5.80 20.95
CA THR A 160 1.65 -7.14 21.25
C THR A 160 2.88 -7.40 20.40
N LEU A 161 3.96 -7.90 21.01
CA LEU A 161 5.18 -8.31 20.29
C LEU A 161 4.96 -9.47 19.28
N LYS A 162 3.74 -10.04 19.21
CA LYS A 162 3.38 -11.13 18.30
C LYS A 162 2.53 -10.57 17.15
N PRO A 163 3.08 -10.45 15.93
CA PRO A 163 2.30 -10.00 14.79
C PRO A 163 1.22 -11.01 14.45
N ARG A 164 0.01 -10.52 14.15
CA ARG A 164 -1.05 -11.31 13.53
C ARG A 164 -0.98 -11.09 12.02
N TYR A 165 -0.33 -12.02 11.33
CA TYR A 165 -0.23 -11.98 9.88
C TYR A 165 -1.60 -12.17 9.22
N MET A 166 -1.92 -11.31 8.28
CA MET A 166 -3.09 -11.41 7.40
C MET A 166 -2.62 -11.95 6.06
N SER A 167 -3.02 -13.17 5.75
CA SER A 167 -2.72 -13.82 4.47
C SER A 167 -4.01 -13.98 3.69
N VAL A 168 -4.46 -12.90 3.07
CA VAL A 168 -5.62 -12.88 2.18
C VAL A 168 -5.12 -13.05 0.75
N ASP A 169 -5.67 -14.01 0.00
CA ASP A 169 -5.31 -14.26 -1.40
C ASP A 169 -6.09 -13.32 -2.34
N LEU A 170 -5.52 -12.99 -3.50
CA LEU A 170 -6.16 -12.16 -4.52
C LEU A 170 -7.55 -12.70 -4.91
N SER A 171 -7.70 -14.03 -4.97
CA SER A 171 -8.97 -14.69 -5.32
C SER A 171 -10.07 -14.51 -4.28
N GLU A 172 -9.74 -14.14 -3.05
CA GLU A 172 -10.73 -13.88 -1.99
C GLU A 172 -11.26 -12.44 -2.05
N VAL A 173 -10.50 -11.54 -2.67
CA VAL A 173 -10.80 -10.10 -2.70
C VAL A 173 -11.43 -9.71 -4.03
N GLU A 174 -10.90 -10.22 -5.14
CA GLU A 174 -11.40 -9.96 -6.48
C GLU A 174 -12.52 -10.93 -6.85
N LEU A 175 -13.76 -10.42 -6.90
CA LEU A 175 -14.94 -11.22 -7.19
C LEU A 175 -15.23 -11.22 -8.69
N ALA A 176 -14.48 -12.01 -9.46
CA ALA A 176 -14.73 -12.18 -10.89
C ALA A 176 -16.12 -12.78 -11.17
N GLU A 177 -16.79 -12.27 -12.21
CA GLU A 177 -17.99 -12.89 -12.76
C GLU A 177 -17.64 -14.21 -13.46
N TYR A 178 -18.55 -15.17 -13.46
CA TYR A 178 -18.35 -16.43 -14.16
C TYR A 178 -18.46 -16.23 -15.67
N ASP A 179 -17.36 -16.41 -16.41
CA ASP A 179 -17.26 -16.23 -17.87
C ASP A 179 -17.94 -17.34 -18.71
N GLY A 180 -18.88 -18.08 -18.12
CA GLY A 180 -19.62 -19.14 -18.81
C GLY A 180 -18.81 -20.42 -19.07
N PRO A 181 -19.37 -21.36 -19.85
CA PRO A 181 -18.81 -22.71 -20.04
C PRO A 181 -17.52 -22.78 -20.87
N ALA A 182 -17.05 -21.65 -21.42
CA ALA A 182 -15.82 -21.59 -22.22
C ALA A 182 -14.53 -21.65 -21.35
N HIS A 183 -14.65 -21.34 -20.06
CA HIS A 183 -13.55 -21.41 -19.10
C HIS A 183 -13.90 -22.45 -18.03
N PRO A 184 -13.09 -23.52 -17.87
CA PRO A 184 -13.29 -24.48 -16.79
C PRO A 184 -13.35 -23.76 -15.44
N PHE A 185 -14.16 -24.26 -14.50
CA PHE A 185 -14.26 -23.70 -13.13
C PHE A 185 -12.91 -23.54 -12.41
N ASN A 186 -11.85 -24.23 -12.88
CA ASN A 186 -10.50 -24.21 -12.32
C ASN A 186 -9.53 -23.23 -13.00
N ASN A 187 -9.87 -22.69 -14.18
CA ASN A 187 -9.03 -21.73 -14.93
C ASN A 187 -9.88 -20.51 -15.30
N SER A 188 -10.15 -19.65 -14.32
CA SER A 188 -10.76 -18.35 -14.57
C SER A 188 -9.68 -17.33 -14.96
N LEU A 189 -10.06 -16.27 -15.68
CA LEU A 189 -9.15 -15.17 -16.04
C LEU A 189 -8.48 -14.53 -14.81
N LEU A 190 -9.15 -14.58 -13.65
CA LEU A 190 -8.58 -14.15 -12.36
C LEU A 190 -7.45 -15.06 -11.88
N LEU A 191 -7.59 -16.38 -12.04
CA LEU A 191 -6.54 -17.34 -11.67
C LEU A 191 -5.35 -17.25 -12.61
N ASP A 192 -5.58 -16.98 -13.90
CA ASP A 192 -4.51 -16.71 -14.86
C ASP A 192 -3.76 -15.41 -14.51
N LEU A 193 -4.49 -14.32 -14.23
CA LEU A 193 -3.91 -13.07 -13.71
C LEU A 193 -3.06 -13.33 -12.46
N ARG A 194 -3.62 -14.06 -11.49
CA ARG A 194 -2.94 -14.41 -10.25
C ARG A 194 -1.66 -15.18 -10.53
N HIS A 195 -1.70 -16.17 -11.42
CA HIS A 195 -0.54 -16.97 -11.78
C HIS A 195 0.55 -16.13 -12.44
N ASP A 196 0.19 -15.26 -13.39
CA ASP A 196 1.14 -14.38 -14.07
C ASP A 196 1.77 -13.35 -13.13
N MET A 197 1.00 -12.82 -12.16
CA MET A 197 1.53 -11.94 -11.12
C MET A 197 2.47 -12.67 -10.16
N ILE A 198 2.20 -13.93 -9.82
CA ILE A 198 3.10 -14.78 -9.00
C ILE A 198 4.40 -15.07 -9.74
N ASP A 199 4.31 -15.37 -11.04
CA ASP A 199 5.44 -15.60 -11.93
C ASP A 199 6.20 -14.30 -12.28
N GLN A 200 5.76 -13.16 -11.76
CA GLN A 200 6.37 -11.85 -11.97
C GLN A 200 6.42 -11.40 -13.44
N LYS A 201 5.44 -11.84 -14.25
CA LYS A 201 5.29 -11.45 -15.65
C LYS A 201 4.65 -10.06 -15.77
N GLU A 202 4.85 -9.45 -16.94
CA GLU A 202 4.15 -8.24 -17.35
C GLU A 202 3.06 -8.61 -18.36
N GLY A 203 1.87 -8.03 -18.20
CA GLY A 203 0.76 -8.33 -19.08
C GLY A 203 -0.48 -7.50 -18.79
N GLU A 204 -1.50 -7.77 -19.59
CA GLU A 204 -2.82 -7.18 -19.48
C GLU A 204 -3.90 -8.27 -19.61
N THR A 205 -5.01 -8.08 -18.90
CA THR A 205 -6.17 -8.94 -19.03
C THR A 205 -7.43 -8.14 -18.78
N VAL A 206 -8.58 -8.65 -19.25
CA VAL A 206 -9.85 -7.95 -19.13
C VAL A 206 -10.90 -8.94 -18.70
N PHE A 207 -11.56 -8.67 -17.58
CA PHE A 207 -12.69 -9.46 -17.11
C PHE A 207 -13.66 -8.62 -16.29
N ALA A 208 -14.88 -9.13 -16.11
CA ALA A 208 -15.92 -8.48 -15.32
C ALA A 208 -15.78 -8.86 -13.85
N VAL A 209 -15.89 -7.87 -12.96
CA VAL A 209 -15.86 -8.05 -11.52
C VAL A 209 -17.11 -7.48 -10.85
N LYS A 210 -17.49 -8.09 -9.73
CA LYS A 210 -18.58 -7.65 -8.85
C LYS A 210 -18.03 -6.68 -7.83
N ILE A 211 -18.37 -5.41 -7.98
CA ILE A 211 -18.00 -4.36 -7.03
C ILE A 211 -19.18 -4.10 -6.10
N HIS A 212 -18.91 -4.09 -4.80
CA HIS A 212 -19.91 -3.79 -3.79
C HIS A 212 -19.90 -2.32 -3.37
N TYR A 213 -21.08 -1.76 -3.09
CA TYR A 213 -21.28 -0.42 -2.54
C TYR A 213 -22.09 -0.47 -1.24
N ASP A 214 -22.06 0.64 -0.50
CA ASP A 214 -22.81 0.85 0.74
C ASP A 214 -22.66 -0.29 1.76
N ASN A 215 -21.41 -0.69 2.01
CA ASN A 215 -21.12 -1.77 2.95
C ASN A 215 -21.81 -3.10 2.55
N MET A 216 -21.61 -3.52 1.29
CA MET A 216 -22.16 -4.75 0.69
C MET A 216 -23.68 -4.79 0.46
N LYS A 217 -24.36 -3.64 0.47
CA LYS A 217 -25.82 -3.60 0.20
C LYS A 217 -26.18 -3.58 -1.27
N ARG A 218 -25.28 -3.09 -2.13
CA ARG A 218 -25.50 -2.97 -3.58
C ARG A 218 -24.31 -3.59 -4.30
N VAL A 219 -24.55 -4.23 -5.45
CA VAL A 219 -23.50 -4.80 -6.29
C VAL A 219 -23.69 -4.28 -7.70
N ILE A 220 -22.59 -3.85 -8.33
CA ILE A 220 -22.52 -3.59 -9.76
C ILE A 220 -21.54 -4.58 -10.38
N ILE A 221 -21.84 -5.02 -11.60
CA ILE A 221 -20.88 -5.76 -12.41
C ILE A 221 -20.22 -4.74 -13.33
N ARG A 222 -18.90 -4.69 -13.34
CA ARG A 222 -18.14 -3.80 -14.22
C ARG A 222 -16.92 -4.51 -14.77
N LYS A 223 -16.71 -4.35 -16.07
CA LYS A 223 -15.54 -4.85 -16.77
C LYS A 223 -14.35 -3.92 -16.52
N HIS A 224 -13.23 -4.50 -16.11
CA HIS A 224 -11.99 -3.78 -15.85
C HIS A 224 -10.88 -4.30 -16.75
N ASN A 225 -10.04 -3.38 -17.21
CA ASN A 225 -8.76 -3.66 -17.82
C ASN A 225 -7.72 -3.70 -16.70
N TYR A 226 -7.15 -4.89 -16.47
CA TYR A 226 -6.09 -5.11 -15.51
C TYR A 226 -4.74 -5.02 -16.22
N PHE A 227 -3.84 -4.21 -15.68
CA PHE A 227 -2.44 -4.11 -16.10
C PHE A 227 -1.57 -4.53 -14.93
N TYR A 228 -0.61 -5.42 -15.15
CA TYR A 228 0.22 -5.91 -14.07
C TYR A 228 1.69 -6.03 -14.48
N LYS A 229 2.57 -5.78 -13.51
CA LYS A 229 4.03 -5.81 -13.71
C LYS A 229 4.74 -6.12 -12.40
N SER A 230 5.88 -6.79 -12.48
CA SER A 230 6.73 -7.04 -11.33
C SER A 230 7.45 -5.79 -10.84
N ILE A 231 7.64 -5.70 -9.52
CA ILE A 231 8.45 -4.65 -8.89
C ILE A 231 9.87 -5.18 -8.74
N GLU A 232 10.80 -4.59 -9.50
CA GLU A 232 12.19 -5.02 -9.55
C GLU A 232 12.82 -5.19 -8.15
N ARG A 233 13.55 -6.29 -7.97
CA ARG A 233 14.26 -6.64 -6.71
C ARG A 233 13.36 -6.86 -5.50
N THR A 234 12.07 -7.11 -5.71
CA THR A 234 11.13 -7.48 -4.65
C THR A 234 10.31 -8.69 -5.07
N PRO A 235 9.70 -9.43 -4.11
CA PRO A 235 8.78 -10.52 -4.43
C PRO A 235 7.39 -10.02 -4.84
N PHE A 236 7.21 -8.72 -5.08
CA PHE A 236 5.90 -8.11 -5.29
C PHE A 236 5.62 -7.83 -6.77
N SER A 237 4.35 -7.91 -7.13
CA SER A 237 3.81 -7.50 -8.42
C SER A 237 2.72 -6.45 -8.21
N LEU A 238 2.80 -5.35 -8.96
CA LEU A 238 1.80 -4.27 -8.97
C LEU A 238 0.73 -4.58 -10.00
N GLY A 239 -0.53 -4.53 -9.58
CA GLY A 239 -1.70 -4.57 -10.44
C GLY A 239 -2.43 -3.22 -10.44
N LEU A 240 -2.91 -2.81 -11.61
CA LEU A 240 -3.77 -1.65 -11.82
C LEU A 240 -5.04 -2.12 -12.50
N ALA A 241 -6.19 -1.82 -11.90
CA ALA A 241 -7.50 -2.09 -12.49
C ALA A 241 -8.11 -0.76 -12.94
N LEU A 242 -8.37 -0.61 -14.23
CA LEU A 242 -9.04 0.55 -14.82
C LEU A 242 -10.39 0.12 -15.41
N PRO A 243 -11.46 0.89 -15.20
CA PRO A 243 -12.77 0.55 -15.73
C PRO A 243 -12.79 0.60 -17.27
N GLU A 244 -13.49 -0.33 -17.92
CA GLU A 244 -13.65 -0.30 -19.37
C GLU A 244 -14.51 0.91 -19.80
N GLY A 245 -14.03 1.64 -20.82
CA GLY A 245 -14.75 2.77 -21.42
C GLY A 245 -14.41 4.16 -20.87
N TYR A 246 -13.68 4.27 -19.74
CA TYR A 246 -13.17 5.54 -19.21
C TYR A 246 -11.91 5.31 -18.35
N GLY A 247 -11.24 6.37 -17.90
CA GLY A 247 -10.03 6.25 -17.04
C GLY A 247 -8.70 6.09 -17.80
N MET A 248 -8.73 5.86 -19.11
CA MET A 248 -7.51 5.86 -19.95
C MET A 248 -6.95 7.26 -20.22
N TYR A 249 -7.76 8.30 -20.01
CA TYR A 249 -7.39 9.70 -20.24
C TYR A 249 -7.52 10.50 -18.94
N GLU A 250 -6.49 11.29 -18.65
CA GLU A 250 -6.47 12.25 -17.54
C GLU A 250 -6.80 13.65 -18.06
N LEU A 251 -7.61 14.39 -17.32
CA LEU A 251 -7.83 15.81 -17.59
C LEU A 251 -6.69 16.61 -16.97
N LEU A 252 -5.82 17.16 -17.81
CA LEU A 252 -4.78 18.09 -17.38
C LEU A 252 -5.33 19.51 -17.42
N ALA A 253 -5.87 19.97 -16.29
CA ALA A 253 -6.40 21.31 -16.16
C ALA A 253 -5.94 21.92 -14.83
N GLU A 254 -5.09 22.94 -14.91
CA GLU A 254 -4.44 23.55 -13.76
C GLU A 254 -4.75 25.05 -13.71
N GLN A 255 -5.07 25.55 -12.52
CA GLN A 255 -5.12 26.99 -12.25
C GLN A 255 -3.86 27.44 -11.54
N GLU A 256 -3.11 28.37 -12.14
CA GLU A 256 -1.93 28.94 -11.48
C GLU A 256 -2.34 29.76 -10.25
N ILE A 257 -1.66 29.56 -9.12
CA ILE A 257 -1.97 30.19 -7.82
C ILE A 257 -1.09 31.41 -7.57
N LYS A 258 0.21 31.35 -7.91
CA LYS A 258 1.19 32.40 -7.56
C LYS A 258 0.98 33.71 -8.32
N HIS A 259 0.70 33.61 -9.62
CA HIS A 259 0.46 34.77 -10.48
C HIS A 259 -1.04 35.03 -10.69
N SER A 260 -1.90 34.36 -9.90
CA SER A 260 -3.33 34.61 -9.95
C SER A 260 -3.63 36.00 -9.40
N ILE A 261 -4.46 36.73 -10.13
CA ILE A 261 -5.06 38.00 -9.66
C ILE A 261 -6.13 37.72 -8.60
N ILE A 262 -6.66 36.50 -8.57
CA ILE A 262 -7.77 36.09 -7.72
C ILE A 262 -7.24 35.47 -6.43
N ASN A 263 -7.81 35.90 -5.30
CA ASN A 263 -7.53 35.30 -4.00
C ASN A 263 -8.17 33.91 -3.90
N VAL A 264 -7.36 32.88 -4.14
CA VAL A 264 -7.79 31.47 -4.16
C VAL A 264 -8.43 31.02 -2.84
N THR A 265 -8.03 31.62 -1.71
CA THR A 265 -8.58 31.26 -0.39
C THR A 265 -10.06 31.59 -0.24
N GLU A 266 -10.63 32.43 -1.11
CA GLU A 266 -12.05 32.80 -1.05
C GLU A 266 -12.98 31.64 -1.40
N TYR A 267 -12.57 30.77 -2.31
CA TYR A 267 -13.34 29.60 -2.72
C TYR A 267 -13.44 28.54 -1.61
N PHE A 268 -12.55 28.61 -0.62
CA PHE A 268 -12.50 27.66 0.49
C PHE A 268 -13.02 28.27 1.81
N LYS A 269 -13.81 29.35 1.73
CA LYS A 269 -14.43 29.98 2.92
C LYS A 269 -15.72 29.25 3.31
N GLY A 270 -15.86 28.97 4.61
CA GLY A 270 -17.04 28.32 5.19
C GLY A 270 -16.93 26.79 5.20
N ASN A 271 -18.06 26.13 5.48
CA ASN A 271 -18.12 24.68 5.74
C ASN A 271 -18.77 23.88 4.60
N LYS A 272 -19.06 24.51 3.46
CA LYS A 272 -19.79 23.93 2.32
C LYS A 272 -18.87 23.39 1.22
N TRP A 273 -17.72 22.84 1.59
CA TRP A 273 -16.82 22.18 0.65
C TRP A 273 -16.13 21.01 1.36
N LYS A 274 -15.73 20.03 0.56
CA LYS A 274 -15.03 18.84 1.02
C LYS A 274 -13.97 18.46 0.02
N ILE A 275 -12.91 17.83 0.51
CA ILE A 275 -11.86 17.25 -0.33
C ILE A 275 -11.83 15.75 -0.13
N HIS A 276 -11.22 15.06 -1.09
CA HIS A 276 -11.00 13.63 -0.93
C HIS A 276 -10.12 13.36 0.30
N PRO A 277 -10.58 12.55 1.27
CA PRO A 277 -9.87 12.35 2.53
C PRO A 277 -8.55 11.59 2.37
N ASP A 278 -8.48 10.66 1.42
CA ASP A 278 -7.29 9.82 1.19
C ASP A 278 -6.21 10.46 0.31
N TRP A 279 -6.51 11.58 -0.36
CA TRP A 279 -5.54 12.18 -1.29
C TRP A 279 -4.53 13.06 -0.54
N VAL A 280 -3.26 12.86 -0.83
CA VAL A 280 -2.17 13.64 -0.24
C VAL A 280 -1.83 14.83 -1.13
N TYR A 281 -2.50 15.95 -0.90
CA TYR A 281 -2.22 17.23 -1.57
C TYR A 281 -0.84 17.76 -1.15
N CYS A 282 -0.69 18.07 0.13
CA CYS A 282 0.55 18.51 0.74
C CYS A 282 0.64 17.95 2.16
N GLU A 283 1.81 17.44 2.54
CA GLU A 283 2.08 16.89 3.85
C GLU A 283 3.43 17.39 4.37
N TYR A 284 3.55 17.58 5.68
CA TYR A 284 4.85 17.75 6.31
C TYR A 284 5.49 16.39 6.56
N ASN A 285 6.81 16.37 6.65
CA ASN A 285 7.52 15.16 7.03
C ASN A 285 7.15 14.73 8.46
N ALA A 286 7.19 13.42 8.71
CA ALA A 286 6.77 12.81 9.98
C ALA A 286 7.50 13.35 11.24
N GLY A 287 8.64 14.03 11.09
CA GLY A 287 9.36 14.68 12.18
C GLY A 287 8.90 16.10 12.52
N SER A 288 7.90 16.64 11.81
CA SER A 288 7.36 17.97 12.09
C SER A 288 6.37 17.95 13.27
N GLU A 289 6.31 19.06 14.02
CA GLU A 289 5.36 19.22 15.14
C GLU A 289 3.98 19.70 14.67
N LYS A 290 3.81 19.91 13.36
CA LYS A 290 2.58 20.48 12.79
C LYS A 290 1.55 19.38 12.56
N TRP A 291 0.61 19.31 13.49
CA TRP A 291 -0.56 18.44 13.39
C TRP A 291 -1.78 19.23 12.93
N PHE A 292 -2.65 18.58 12.16
CA PHE A 292 -3.91 19.11 11.67
C PHE A 292 -5.01 18.16 12.12
N SER A 293 -6.23 18.66 12.37
CA SER A 293 -7.35 17.81 12.80
C SER A 293 -8.16 17.27 11.63
N THR A 294 -8.17 18.00 10.50
CA THR A 294 -8.85 17.59 9.27
C THR A 294 -7.96 17.74 8.03
N PRO A 295 -8.21 16.98 6.94
CA PRO A 295 -7.56 17.18 5.64
C PRO A 295 -7.75 18.61 5.09
N GLU A 296 -8.93 19.19 5.30
CA GLU A 296 -9.32 20.52 4.84
C GLU A 296 -8.46 21.62 5.48
N GLU A 297 -8.25 21.55 6.81
CA GLU A 297 -7.36 22.47 7.53
C GLU A 297 -5.93 22.41 7.00
N ARG A 298 -5.44 21.20 6.71
CA ARG A 298 -4.11 20.99 6.16
C ARG A 298 -3.98 21.69 4.79
N VAL A 299 -4.94 21.49 3.90
CA VAL A 299 -4.95 22.13 2.57
C VAL A 299 -5.02 23.65 2.70
N LEU A 300 -5.91 24.19 3.54
CA LEU A 300 -6.02 25.64 3.80
C LEU A 300 -4.71 26.25 4.30
N HIS A 301 -4.02 25.56 5.22
CA HIS A 301 -2.73 25.98 5.73
C HIS A 301 -1.68 26.08 4.60
N PHE A 302 -1.62 25.08 3.71
CA PHE A 302 -0.69 25.10 2.58
C PHE A 302 -1.08 26.14 1.52
N LEU A 303 -2.36 26.31 1.20
CA LEU A 303 -2.85 27.34 0.28
C LEU A 303 -2.46 28.75 0.76
N THR A 304 -2.67 29.04 2.05
CA THR A 304 -2.26 30.33 2.64
C THR A 304 -0.74 30.55 2.55
N ARG A 305 0.05 29.48 2.66
CA ARG A 305 1.51 29.54 2.53
C ARG A 305 1.95 29.70 1.08
N THR A 306 1.20 29.16 0.11
CA THR A 306 1.53 29.25 -1.32
C THR A 306 1.46 30.67 -1.86
N GLY A 307 0.61 31.52 -1.28
CA GLY A 307 0.48 32.94 -1.63
C GLY A 307 1.58 33.84 -1.06
N ARG A 308 2.44 33.33 -0.16
CA ARG A 308 3.53 34.12 0.43
C ARG A 308 4.75 34.17 -0.50
N PRO A 309 5.49 35.29 -0.52
CA PRO A 309 6.74 35.38 -1.28
C PRO A 309 7.74 34.33 -0.78
N GLY A 310 8.44 33.67 -1.71
CA GLY A 310 9.42 32.61 -1.40
C GLY A 310 8.88 31.18 -1.37
N TRP A 311 7.60 30.95 -1.65
CA TRP A 311 7.04 29.58 -1.76
C TRP A 311 7.73 28.75 -2.85
N LYS A 312 7.95 27.45 -2.60
CA LYS A 312 8.49 26.50 -3.57
C LYS A 312 7.64 25.22 -3.60
N TRP A 313 7.35 24.71 -4.79
CA TRP A 313 6.64 23.45 -4.95
C TRP A 313 7.64 22.30 -4.76
N MET A 314 7.42 21.49 -3.72
CA MET A 314 8.22 20.31 -3.40
C MET A 314 7.44 19.04 -3.77
N SER A 315 7.25 18.83 -5.07
CA SER A 315 6.37 17.77 -5.59
C SER A 315 7.05 16.40 -5.73
N LEU A 316 8.33 16.28 -5.35
CA LEU A 316 9.01 15.00 -5.27
C LEU A 316 9.10 14.60 -3.81
N ARG A 317 8.54 13.44 -3.46
CA ARG A 317 8.82 12.79 -2.18
C ARG A 317 10.34 12.57 -2.09
N PRO A 318 11.00 12.92 -0.99
CA PRO A 318 12.42 12.64 -0.83
C PRO A 318 12.64 11.13 -1.00
N LYS A 319 13.35 10.71 -2.05
CA LYS A 319 13.83 9.33 -2.14
C LYS A 319 14.76 9.10 -0.94
N SER A 320 14.61 7.99 -0.23
CA SER A 320 15.65 7.52 0.69
C SER A 320 16.95 7.42 -0.14
N ARG A 321 17.95 8.24 0.20
CA ARG A 321 19.16 8.36 -0.63
C ARG A 321 19.86 7.01 -0.63
N SER A 322 20.08 6.45 -1.83
CA SER A 322 20.99 5.32 -2.01
C SER A 322 22.35 5.67 -1.41
N SER A 323 22.94 4.69 -0.74
CA SER A 323 24.13 4.75 0.13
C SER A 323 25.45 5.13 -0.56
N GLN A 324 25.49 6.19 -1.38
CA GLN A 324 26.73 6.68 -1.96
C GLN A 324 26.90 8.17 -1.70
N HIS A 325 27.86 8.44 -0.80
CA HIS A 325 28.58 9.70 -0.60
C HIS A 325 27.76 10.95 -0.28
N LYS A 326 27.55 11.19 1.02
CA LYS A 326 27.98 12.40 1.78
C LYS A 326 27.34 12.37 3.17
N GLN A 327 28.11 12.72 4.20
CA GLN A 327 27.62 12.93 5.56
C GLN A 327 26.36 13.82 5.52
N ALA A 328 25.26 13.33 6.08
CA ALA A 328 23.95 13.93 5.95
C ALA A 328 23.84 15.22 6.78
N SER A 329 23.54 16.34 6.14
CA SER A 329 22.83 17.43 6.82
C SER A 329 21.45 16.90 7.19
N LYS A 330 21.06 16.97 8.47
CA LYS A 330 19.71 16.61 8.92
C LYS A 330 18.66 17.25 7.99
N PRO A 331 17.65 16.51 7.50
CA PRO A 331 16.56 17.13 6.75
C PRO A 331 15.92 18.19 7.65
N ASP A 332 15.64 19.36 7.07
CA ASP A 332 14.97 20.45 7.79
C ASP A 332 13.66 19.93 8.39
N LYS A 333 13.42 20.21 9.68
CA LYS A 333 12.28 19.67 10.44
C LYS A 333 10.94 20.09 9.82
N ASP A 334 10.95 21.20 9.08
CA ASP A 334 9.81 21.76 8.36
C ASP A 334 9.79 21.45 6.86
N SER A 335 10.53 20.42 6.43
CA SER A 335 10.43 19.91 5.06
C SER A 335 9.03 19.34 4.78
N TYR A 336 8.53 19.63 3.58
CA TYR A 336 7.18 19.28 3.15
C TYR A 336 7.17 18.71 1.74
N TYR A 337 6.21 17.84 1.49
CA TYR A 337 5.80 17.39 0.17
C TYR A 337 4.54 18.16 -0.23
N CYS A 338 4.45 18.59 -1.48
CA CYS A 338 3.26 19.29 -1.99
C CYS A 338 3.17 19.09 -3.50
N ASP A 339 2.15 18.37 -3.93
CA ASP A 339 1.89 18.06 -5.33
C ASP A 339 1.29 19.27 -6.03
N LYS A 340 2.07 19.88 -6.93
CA LYS A 340 1.68 21.11 -7.62
C LYS A 340 0.45 20.88 -8.49
N THR A 341 0.45 19.82 -9.29
CA THR A 341 -0.60 19.59 -10.31
C THR A 341 -1.93 19.29 -9.63
N LEU A 342 -1.88 18.47 -8.56
CA LEU A 342 -3.06 18.12 -7.78
C LEU A 342 -3.67 19.34 -7.07
N VAL A 343 -2.85 20.16 -6.42
CA VAL A 343 -3.34 21.37 -5.73
C VAL A 343 -3.92 22.38 -6.72
N GLN A 344 -3.28 22.57 -7.87
CA GLN A 344 -3.79 23.50 -8.89
C GLN A 344 -5.08 23.01 -9.56
N SER A 345 -5.22 21.69 -9.72
CA SER A 345 -6.46 21.07 -10.20
C SER A 345 -7.60 21.26 -9.18
N LEU A 346 -7.32 21.12 -7.88
CA LEU A 346 -8.30 21.39 -6.81
C LEU A 346 -8.79 22.83 -6.84
N VAL A 347 -7.88 23.80 -7.06
CA VAL A 347 -8.25 25.21 -7.14
C VAL A 347 -9.12 25.50 -8.37
N LEU A 348 -8.81 24.86 -9.49
CA LEU A 348 -9.64 24.97 -10.69
C LEU A 348 -11.04 24.38 -10.44
N ASP A 349 -11.13 23.22 -9.81
CA ASP A 349 -12.41 22.58 -9.48
C ASP A 349 -13.25 23.47 -8.55
N ALA A 350 -12.63 24.09 -7.54
CA ALA A 350 -13.29 25.05 -6.65
C ALA A 350 -13.82 26.27 -7.40
N LEU A 351 -13.07 26.79 -8.38
CA LEU A 351 -13.49 27.93 -9.20
C LEU A 351 -14.69 27.58 -10.10
N VAL A 352 -14.69 26.38 -10.68
CA VAL A 352 -15.79 25.91 -11.53
C VAL A 352 -17.04 25.62 -10.70
N THR A 353 -16.88 25.00 -9.52
CA THR A 353 -17.99 24.62 -8.64
C THR A 353 -18.68 25.81 -7.96
N ASP A 354 -17.92 26.85 -7.58
CA ASP A 354 -18.47 28.12 -7.06
C ASP A 354 -19.43 28.80 -8.06
N GLY A 355 -19.22 28.59 -9.37
CA GLY A 355 -20.14 29.06 -10.41
C GLY A 355 -21.55 28.45 -10.33
N PHE A 356 -21.70 27.23 -9.80
CA PHE A 356 -23.01 26.59 -9.62
C PHE A 356 -23.74 27.14 -8.38
N ASP A 357 -23.02 27.35 -7.28
CA ASP A 357 -23.60 27.89 -6.05
C ASP A 357 -24.19 29.30 -6.26
N LYS A 358 -23.50 30.14 -7.03
CA LYS A 358 -23.96 31.49 -7.36
C LYS A 358 -25.16 31.51 -8.32
N ARG A 359 -25.29 30.50 -9.19
CA ARG A 359 -26.43 30.39 -10.13
C ARG A 359 -27.69 29.81 -9.48
N GLY A 360 -27.57 28.99 -8.44
CA GLY A 360 -28.72 28.47 -7.69
C GLY A 360 -29.49 29.54 -6.90
N GLY A 361 -28.86 30.68 -6.57
CA GLY A 361 -29.48 31.79 -5.83
C GLY A 361 -30.31 32.75 -6.69
N ASN A 362 -30.04 32.85 -7.99
CA ASN A 362 -30.87 33.61 -8.93
C ASN A 362 -31.85 32.62 -9.56
N GLY A 363 -33.08 32.63 -9.04
CA GLY A 363 -34.12 31.65 -9.35
C GLY A 363 -34.13 31.17 -10.79
N MET A 364 -34.08 29.84 -10.95
CA MET A 364 -34.64 29.16 -12.12
C MET A 364 -36.06 29.72 -12.31
N ARG A 365 -36.23 30.60 -13.30
CA ARG A 365 -37.54 30.80 -13.90
C ARG A 365 -37.97 29.44 -14.40
N LYS A 366 -39.04 28.92 -13.79
CA LYS A 366 -39.81 27.76 -14.25
C LYS A 366 -40.16 27.97 -15.72
N GLU A 367 -39.35 27.43 -16.61
CA GLU A 367 -39.67 27.04 -17.98
C GLU A 367 -38.34 26.67 -18.65
N ASP A 368 -37.95 25.41 -18.47
CA ASP A 368 -37.49 24.52 -19.54
C ASP A 368 -36.78 23.33 -18.91
N ASN A 369 -37.46 22.18 -18.97
CA ASN A 369 -36.85 20.87 -18.75
C ASN A 369 -35.82 20.62 -19.84
N GLN A 370 -34.58 21.09 -19.65
CA GLN A 370 -33.44 20.65 -20.43
C GLN A 370 -32.49 19.89 -19.52
N ASN A 371 -32.26 18.63 -19.89
CA ASN A 371 -31.40 17.68 -19.19
C ASN A 371 -30.05 18.34 -18.85
N PRO A 372 -29.52 18.17 -17.63
CA PRO A 372 -28.27 18.80 -17.21
C PRO A 372 -27.07 18.47 -18.11
N ILE A 373 -27.09 17.32 -18.79
CA ILE A 373 -26.10 16.90 -19.78
C ILE A 373 -26.11 17.80 -21.03
N ALA A 374 -27.28 18.29 -21.46
CA ALA A 374 -27.41 19.18 -22.60
C ALA A 374 -26.79 20.56 -22.31
N ILE A 375 -26.90 21.03 -21.06
CA ILE A 375 -26.31 22.29 -20.59
C ILE A 375 -24.77 22.18 -20.55
N LEU A 376 -24.24 21.04 -20.11
CA LEU A 376 -22.80 20.77 -20.10
C LEU A 376 -22.21 20.81 -21.53
N MET A 377 -22.89 20.16 -22.48
CA MET A 377 -22.46 20.11 -23.89
C MET A 377 -22.52 21.49 -24.56
N ALA A 378 -23.53 22.31 -24.24
CA ALA A 378 -23.64 23.67 -24.76
C ALA A 378 -22.52 24.60 -24.23
N LEU A 379 -22.15 24.47 -22.96
CA LEU A 379 -21.09 25.27 -22.35
C LEU A 379 -19.71 24.92 -22.92
N LEU A 380 -19.41 23.63 -23.10
CA LEU A 380 -18.15 23.18 -23.73
C LEU A 380 -18.01 23.68 -25.17
N HIS A 381 -19.10 23.65 -25.95
CA HIS A 381 -19.12 24.22 -27.31
C HIS A 381 -18.92 25.74 -27.33
N SER A 382 -19.46 26.46 -26.34
CA SER A 382 -19.34 27.92 -26.26
C SER A 382 -17.91 28.36 -25.90
N TYR A 383 -17.20 27.57 -25.10
CA TYR A 383 -15.83 27.86 -24.68
C TYR A 383 -14.82 27.62 -25.81
N SER A 384 -15.03 26.58 -26.63
CA SER A 384 -14.22 26.30 -27.82
C SER A 384 -14.32 27.40 -28.89
N ARG A 385 -15.45 28.11 -28.99
CA ARG A 385 -15.65 29.22 -29.94
C ARG A 385 -15.05 30.55 -29.49
N LYS A 386 -14.74 30.74 -28.20
CA LYS A 386 -14.16 31.99 -27.68
C LYS A 386 -12.62 32.03 -27.74
N ASN A 387 -11.98 30.89 -27.99
CA ASN A 387 -10.52 30.78 -28.14
C ASN A 387 -10.09 30.47 -29.58
N ARG A 388 -10.83 30.97 -30.57
CA ARG A 388 -10.44 30.93 -31.98
C ARG A 388 -10.42 32.31 -32.59
#